data_AF-A0A2U1XYN5-F1
#
_entry.id   AF-A0A2U1XYN5-F1
#
_cell.length_a   1.000
_cell.length_b   1.000
_cell.length_c   1.000
_cell.angle_alpha   90.00
_cell.angle_beta   90.00
_cell.angle_gamma   90.00
#
_symmetry.space_group_name_H-M   'P 1'
#
loop_
_entity.id
_entity.type
_entity.pdbx_description
1 polymer ?
#
loop_
_entity_poly.entity_id
_entity_poly.type
_entity_poly.pdbx_seq_one_letter_code
_entity_poly.pdbx_strand_id
1 'polypeptide(L)'
;VTLGSAGTTLLVNGLETITGGTGSELIYLGSGGNTLLASGIDILIGGVGTDVVTLGTAGNTVLLRGIETLTGGVGTDVLTLGNTGNTVTVSLFETVGGGTGVDVINIGTAGSTLAVCAVESLTGGVGTDVITLCPNGNTILVAAVETLIGSTATDFVTLGTAGNTILVSALETLTGSVGTDVVTLGSAGSTMLATGLETLTGGAGTDLVFIGLTGSTLLVSGIETLVAGSNIDTANTLVDIVTLGTAGNTILLRGLETLIGGAGTDVVTIGDTGTTMLMSNVETLSGGTGIDVISLGTAGNTLVLVGLLETLTGGVGTDVVTLGSAGTTLLVNGLETITGGTGSELVFLGSGGSTVSVSGIDILIGGVGTDVVTLGTAGNTVLLRGIETLTGGVGTDVLTLGNTSNTATVSLFETIIGGTASDAITIGTT
;
A
#
# COMPACT_ATOMS: atom_id res chain seq x y z
N VAL A 1 -53.95 11.90 10.76
CA VAL A 1 -54.94 11.39 9.79
C VAL A 1 -54.70 9.91 9.59
N THR A 2 -55.76 9.09 9.57
CA THR A 2 -55.66 7.65 9.28
C THR A 2 -56.38 7.35 7.97
N LEU A 3 -55.70 6.69 7.04
CA LEU A 3 -56.22 6.33 5.72
C LEU A 3 -56.96 4.98 5.78
N GLY A 4 -57.90 4.79 4.85
CA GLY A 4 -58.65 3.54 4.73
C GLY A 4 -57.84 2.42 4.06
N SER A 5 -58.44 1.26 3.88
CA SER A 5 -57.78 0.09 3.25
C SER A 5 -57.63 0.16 1.73
N ALA A 6 -58.17 1.20 1.09
CA ALA A 6 -57.99 1.44 -0.34
C ALA A 6 -56.76 2.33 -0.56
N GLY A 7 -56.02 2.06 -1.65
CA GLY A 7 -54.89 2.90 -2.03
C GLY A 7 -55.32 4.35 -2.23
N THR A 8 -54.52 5.28 -1.71
CA THR A 8 -54.88 6.69 -1.62
C THR A 8 -53.78 7.58 -2.17
N THR A 9 -54.16 8.61 -2.93
CA THR A 9 -53.26 9.70 -3.30
C THR A 9 -53.74 10.99 -2.64
N LEU A 10 -52.87 11.67 -1.89
CA LEU A 10 -53.25 12.85 -1.10
C LEU A 10 -52.19 13.95 -1.14
N LEU A 11 -52.64 15.21 -1.18
CA LEU A 11 -51.83 16.38 -0.83
C LEU A 11 -52.13 16.78 0.61
N VAL A 12 -51.11 16.82 1.46
CA VAL A 12 -51.23 17.21 2.87
C VAL A 12 -50.46 18.49 3.15
N ASN A 13 -50.96 19.33 4.06
CA ASN A 13 -50.29 20.56 4.48
C ASN A 13 -50.56 20.78 5.97
N GLY A 14 -49.50 21.05 6.74
CA GLY A 14 -49.60 21.33 8.18
C GLY A 14 -50.13 20.15 9.00
N LEU A 15 -49.83 18.91 8.59
CA LEU A 15 -50.21 17.71 9.30
C LEU A 15 -49.03 17.18 10.11
N GLU A 16 -49.26 16.89 11.39
CA GLU A 16 -48.22 16.34 12.28
C GLU A 16 -48.12 14.81 12.22
N THR A 17 -49.21 14.12 11.87
CA THR A 17 -49.23 12.64 11.83
C THR A 17 -50.12 12.09 10.74
N ILE A 18 -49.59 11.15 9.95
CA ILE A 18 -50.34 10.34 8.98
C ILE A 18 -50.10 8.84 9.20
N THR A 19 -51.15 8.06 9.08
CA THR A 19 -51.10 6.60 9.16
C THR A 19 -51.83 6.05 7.93
N GLY A 20 -51.09 5.34 7.08
CA GLY A 20 -51.60 4.64 5.93
C GLY A 20 -52.43 3.41 6.30
N GLY A 21 -53.00 2.81 5.27
CA GLY A 21 -53.83 1.62 5.38
C GLY A 21 -53.06 0.38 4.93
N THR A 22 -53.79 -0.59 4.40
CA THR A 22 -53.21 -1.74 3.71
C THR A 22 -53.14 -1.54 2.20
N GLY A 23 -53.58 -0.37 1.72
CA GLY A 23 -53.57 0.00 0.31
C GLY A 23 -52.19 0.47 -0.10
N SER A 24 -52.07 0.96 -1.34
CA SER A 24 -50.87 1.71 -1.71
C SER A 24 -51.09 3.21 -1.51
N GLU A 25 -50.20 3.84 -0.76
CA GLU A 25 -50.29 5.23 -0.33
C GLU A 25 -49.25 6.12 -1.02
N LEU A 26 -49.73 7.12 -1.75
CA LEU A 26 -48.94 8.18 -2.38
C LEU A 26 -49.27 9.54 -1.75
N ILE A 27 -48.32 10.11 -1.02
CA ILE A 27 -48.52 11.36 -0.28
C ILE A 27 -47.62 12.45 -0.85
N TYR A 28 -48.22 13.60 -1.15
CA TYR A 28 -47.54 14.84 -1.48
C TYR A 28 -47.58 15.77 -0.26
N LEU A 29 -46.43 16.32 0.13
CA LEU A 29 -46.37 17.38 1.13
C LEU A 29 -46.54 18.74 0.45
N GLY A 30 -47.16 19.67 1.19
CA GLY A 30 -47.36 21.03 0.74
C GLY A 30 -46.05 21.80 0.62
N SER A 31 -46.09 22.99 0.02
CA SER A 31 -44.90 23.81 -0.25
C SER A 31 -44.24 24.46 0.97
N GLY A 32 -44.85 24.37 2.16
CA GLY A 32 -44.18 24.76 3.41
C GLY A 32 -43.14 23.71 3.82
N GLY A 33 -42.28 24.01 4.80
CA GLY A 33 -41.49 22.96 5.44
C GLY A 33 -42.37 22.16 6.39
N ASN A 34 -42.40 20.84 6.23
CA ASN A 34 -43.28 19.96 7.00
C ASN A 34 -42.50 19.19 8.07
N THR A 35 -43.14 18.92 9.20
CA THR A 35 -42.63 17.96 10.22
C THR A 35 -43.71 16.92 10.45
N LEU A 36 -43.47 15.68 10.02
CA LEU A 36 -44.50 14.64 9.90
C LEU A 36 -44.06 13.31 10.51
N LEU A 37 -44.90 12.74 11.38
CA LEU A 37 -44.86 11.33 11.72
C LEU A 37 -45.68 10.54 10.68
N ALA A 38 -45.04 9.66 9.91
CA ALA A 38 -45.69 8.86 8.87
C ALA A 38 -45.58 7.36 9.17
N SER A 39 -46.61 6.58 8.93
CA SER A 39 -46.55 5.11 9.05
C SER A 39 -47.38 4.47 7.96
N GLY A 40 -46.91 3.34 7.40
CA GLY A 40 -47.62 2.64 6.32
C GLY A 40 -47.74 3.47 5.04
N ILE A 41 -46.72 4.25 4.67
CA ILE A 41 -46.71 5.06 3.44
C ILE A 41 -45.71 4.45 2.46
N ASP A 42 -46.14 4.16 1.24
CA ASP A 42 -45.24 3.60 0.20
C ASP A 42 -44.47 4.68 -0.54
N ILE A 43 -45.12 5.80 -0.88
CA ILE A 43 -44.51 6.88 -1.65
C ILE A 43 -44.75 8.22 -0.97
N LEU A 44 -43.67 8.94 -0.68
CA LEU A 44 -43.73 10.26 -0.08
C LEU A 44 -42.92 11.26 -0.92
N ILE A 45 -43.61 12.31 -1.36
CA ILE A 45 -43.06 13.36 -2.20
C ILE A 45 -43.14 14.67 -1.43
N GLY A 46 -41.99 15.26 -1.14
CA GLY A 46 -41.88 16.54 -0.47
C GLY A 46 -42.16 17.74 -1.37
N GLY A 47 -42.26 18.88 -0.71
CA GLY A 47 -42.48 20.18 -1.31
C GLY A 47 -41.16 20.91 -1.63
N VAL A 48 -41.21 22.23 -1.59
CA VAL A 48 -40.02 23.10 -1.76
C VAL A 48 -39.42 23.53 -0.42
N GLY A 49 -40.18 23.41 0.67
CA GLY A 49 -39.71 23.72 2.01
C GLY A 49 -38.94 22.54 2.59
N THR A 50 -38.18 22.78 3.65
CA THR A 50 -37.46 21.71 4.34
C THR A 50 -38.43 20.76 5.04
N ASP A 51 -38.48 19.54 4.55
CA ASP A 51 -39.35 18.48 5.01
C ASP A 51 -38.57 17.50 5.91
N VAL A 52 -39.13 17.30 7.11
CA VAL A 52 -38.61 16.40 8.15
C VAL A 52 -39.65 15.34 8.44
N VAL A 53 -39.33 14.10 8.15
CA VAL A 53 -40.26 12.97 8.27
C VAL A 53 -39.67 11.94 9.22
N THR A 54 -40.45 11.51 10.19
CA THR A 54 -40.16 10.37 11.05
C THR A 54 -41.12 9.24 10.70
N LEU A 55 -40.60 8.05 10.46
CA LEU A 55 -41.40 6.87 10.17
C LEU A 55 -41.86 6.19 11.45
N GLY A 56 -42.96 5.43 11.35
CA GLY A 56 -43.52 4.67 12.45
C GLY A 56 -42.61 3.52 12.89
N THR A 57 -42.98 2.88 13.99
CA THR A 57 -42.18 1.81 14.65
C THR A 57 -42.32 0.43 14.00
N ALA A 58 -42.83 0.34 12.79
CA ALA A 58 -42.83 -0.90 12.01
C ALA A 58 -41.64 -0.86 11.04
N GLY A 59 -41.23 -1.98 10.46
CA GLY A 59 -40.31 -1.94 9.32
C GLY A 59 -40.98 -1.23 8.15
N ASN A 60 -40.37 -0.16 7.65
CA ASN A 60 -40.92 0.67 6.60
C ASN A 60 -40.21 0.40 5.27
N THR A 61 -40.94 0.50 4.16
CA THR A 61 -40.35 0.51 2.82
C THR A 61 -40.96 1.69 2.08
N VAL A 62 -40.15 2.70 1.76
CA VAL A 62 -40.64 3.97 1.22
C VAL A 62 -39.84 4.39 -0.01
N LEU A 63 -40.56 4.87 -1.02
CA LEU A 63 -40.00 5.60 -2.14
C LEU A 63 -40.15 7.11 -1.90
N LEU A 64 -39.05 7.84 -2.04
CA LEU A 64 -38.98 9.24 -1.61
C LEU A 64 -38.52 10.16 -2.74
N ARG A 65 -39.04 11.39 -2.74
CA ARG A 65 -38.53 12.51 -3.55
C ARG A 65 -38.66 13.81 -2.79
N GLY A 66 -37.62 14.65 -2.80
CA GLY A 66 -37.67 16.01 -2.27
C GLY A 66 -37.97 16.11 -0.77
N ILE A 67 -37.50 15.16 0.03
CA ILE A 67 -37.58 15.20 1.49
C ILE A 67 -36.15 15.30 2.01
N GLU A 68 -35.88 16.30 2.84
CA GLU A 68 -34.52 16.62 3.28
C GLU A 68 -34.07 15.81 4.49
N THR A 69 -34.98 15.41 5.38
CA THR A 69 -34.64 14.61 6.57
C THR A 69 -35.63 13.48 6.75
N LEU A 70 -35.13 12.25 6.82
CA LEU A 70 -35.91 11.05 7.04
C LEU A 70 -35.33 10.23 8.19
N THR A 71 -36.13 9.99 9.22
CA THR A 71 -35.76 9.14 10.34
C THR A 71 -36.62 7.89 10.32
N GLY A 72 -36.01 6.71 10.26
CA GLY A 72 -36.68 5.43 10.40
C GLY A 72 -37.14 5.15 11.82
N GLY A 73 -37.57 3.93 12.06
CA GLY A 73 -38.14 3.47 13.31
C GLY A 73 -37.39 2.28 13.88
N VAL A 74 -38.15 1.37 14.48
CA VAL A 74 -37.67 0.03 14.82
C VAL A 74 -38.18 -0.93 13.76
N GLY A 75 -37.39 -1.95 13.43
CA GLY A 75 -37.69 -2.88 12.34
C GLY A 75 -36.65 -2.76 11.25
N THR A 76 -36.96 -3.29 10.07
CA THR A 76 -36.11 -3.14 8.88
C THR A 76 -36.70 -2.05 8.01
N ASP A 77 -35.97 -0.95 7.89
CA ASP A 77 -36.32 0.25 7.15
C ASP A 77 -35.53 0.33 5.85
N VAL A 78 -36.26 0.46 4.74
CA VAL A 78 -35.74 0.50 3.38
C VAL A 78 -36.20 1.79 2.71
N LEU A 79 -35.24 2.60 2.28
CA LEU A 79 -35.47 3.80 1.48
C LEU A 79 -35.08 3.53 0.03
N THR A 80 -35.94 3.90 -0.91
CA THR A 80 -35.59 4.03 -2.33
C THR A 80 -35.79 5.48 -2.77
N LEU A 81 -34.77 6.07 -3.36
CA LEU A 81 -34.86 7.41 -3.90
C LEU A 81 -35.45 7.38 -5.32
N GLY A 82 -36.27 8.38 -5.63
CA GLY A 82 -36.81 8.54 -6.97
C GLY A 82 -35.75 8.98 -7.98
N ASN A 83 -36.05 8.85 -9.27
CA ASN A 83 -35.10 9.03 -10.38
C ASN A 83 -34.56 10.46 -10.64
N THR A 84 -34.92 11.45 -9.82
CA THR A 84 -34.27 12.78 -9.86
C THR A 84 -33.03 12.76 -8.98
N GLY A 85 -32.16 13.78 -9.07
CA GLY A 85 -31.11 13.90 -8.05
C GLY A 85 -31.75 14.21 -6.69
N ASN A 86 -31.33 13.51 -5.64
CA ASN A 86 -31.84 13.69 -4.29
C ASN A 86 -30.71 14.05 -3.33
N THR A 87 -31.04 14.80 -2.28
CA THR A 87 -30.16 15.03 -1.15
C THR A 87 -30.98 14.83 0.11
N VAL A 88 -30.63 13.83 0.91
CA VAL A 88 -31.40 13.47 2.11
C VAL A 88 -30.48 13.11 3.27
N THR A 89 -30.85 13.58 4.46
CA THR A 89 -30.29 13.10 5.72
C THR A 89 -31.11 11.93 6.23
N VAL A 90 -30.50 10.77 6.42
CA VAL A 90 -31.15 9.55 6.90
C VAL A 90 -30.67 9.17 8.30
N SER A 91 -31.53 8.56 9.09
CA SER A 91 -31.16 7.98 10.39
C SER A 91 -32.02 6.75 10.64
N LEU A 92 -31.45 5.71 11.26
CA LEU A 92 -32.17 4.46 11.56
C LEU A 92 -32.74 3.79 10.29
N PHE A 93 -31.91 3.62 9.26
CA PHE A 93 -32.23 2.84 8.07
C PHE A 93 -31.25 1.69 7.90
N GLU A 94 -31.74 0.52 7.52
CA GLU A 94 -30.90 -0.64 7.17
C GLU A 94 -30.52 -0.64 5.69
N THR A 95 -31.32 -0.04 4.82
CA THR A 95 -31.03 0.01 3.37
C THR A 95 -31.47 1.32 2.74
N VAL A 96 -30.59 1.90 1.94
CA VAL A 96 -30.85 3.07 1.10
C VAL A 96 -30.41 2.76 -0.33
N GLY A 97 -31.36 2.82 -1.27
CA GLY A 97 -31.12 2.72 -2.70
C GLY A 97 -31.32 4.07 -3.38
N GLY A 98 -30.36 4.49 -4.20
CA GLY A 98 -30.51 5.62 -5.11
C GLY A 98 -31.34 5.27 -6.35
N GLY A 99 -31.68 6.31 -7.11
CA GLY A 99 -32.32 6.25 -8.41
C GLY A 99 -31.32 6.47 -9.54
N THR A 100 -31.80 6.99 -10.68
CA THR A 100 -30.93 7.34 -11.83
C THR A 100 -30.35 8.75 -11.77
N GLY A 101 -30.75 9.54 -10.76
CA GLY A 101 -30.24 10.89 -10.55
C GLY A 101 -28.91 10.86 -9.81
N VAL A 102 -28.36 12.05 -9.51
CA VAL A 102 -27.23 12.15 -8.57
C VAL A 102 -27.80 12.17 -7.16
N ASP A 103 -27.50 11.14 -6.39
CA ASP A 103 -27.99 10.94 -5.05
C ASP A 103 -26.90 11.20 -4.01
N VAL A 104 -27.26 12.04 -3.05
CA VAL A 104 -26.41 12.46 -1.94
C VAL A 104 -27.08 12.07 -0.64
N ILE A 105 -26.43 11.21 0.14
CA ILE A 105 -26.91 10.74 1.42
C ILE A 105 -26.02 11.29 2.54
N ASN A 106 -26.65 11.90 3.53
CA ASN A 106 -26.01 12.24 4.80
C ASN A 106 -26.55 11.30 5.88
N ILE A 107 -25.67 10.68 6.66
CA ILE A 107 -26.08 9.92 7.83
C ILE A 107 -26.22 10.90 9.00
N GLY A 108 -27.27 10.71 9.79
CA GLY A 108 -27.51 11.51 10.99
C GLY A 108 -26.44 11.31 12.06
N THR A 109 -26.67 11.89 13.24
CA THR A 109 -25.64 11.93 14.29
C THR A 109 -25.42 10.61 15.04
N ALA A 110 -26.34 9.66 14.91
CA ALA A 110 -26.16 8.31 15.44
C ALA A 110 -25.36 7.46 14.43
N GLY A 111 -24.47 6.61 14.95
CA GLY A 111 -23.77 5.64 14.11
C GLY A 111 -24.77 4.68 13.44
N SER A 112 -24.51 4.35 12.19
CA SER A 112 -25.43 3.55 11.36
C SER A 112 -24.78 2.26 10.85
N THR A 113 -25.58 1.22 10.63
CA THR A 113 -25.20 0.05 9.83
C THR A 113 -26.10 0.00 8.62
N LEU A 114 -25.58 0.39 7.45
CA LEU A 114 -26.41 0.73 6.29
C LEU A 114 -25.92 0.00 5.03
N ALA A 115 -26.84 -0.65 4.34
CA ALA A 115 -26.63 -1.10 2.97
C ALA A 115 -26.93 0.05 1.99
N VAL A 116 -25.98 0.37 1.10
CA VAL A 116 -26.10 1.48 0.14
C VAL A 116 -26.00 0.95 -1.28
N CYS A 117 -27.01 1.24 -2.10
CA CYS A 117 -27.04 0.86 -3.50
C CYS A 117 -27.16 2.11 -4.38
N ALA A 118 -26.39 2.20 -5.48
CA ALA A 118 -26.58 3.22 -6.52
C ALA A 118 -26.64 4.67 -5.98
N VAL A 119 -25.75 5.02 -5.06
CA VAL A 119 -25.61 6.37 -4.49
C VAL A 119 -24.26 6.94 -4.89
N GLU A 120 -24.24 8.18 -5.37
CA GLU A 120 -23.02 8.83 -5.84
C GLU A 120 -22.20 9.47 -4.72
N SER A 121 -22.85 9.92 -3.64
CA SER A 121 -22.18 10.55 -2.50
C SER A 121 -22.79 10.14 -1.17
N LEU A 122 -21.94 9.69 -0.24
CA LEU A 122 -22.30 9.32 1.11
C LEU A 122 -21.39 10.03 2.10
N THR A 123 -22.00 10.75 3.04
CA THR A 123 -21.28 11.35 4.16
C THR A 123 -21.82 10.79 5.47
N GLY A 124 -20.95 10.20 6.28
CA GLY A 124 -21.30 9.72 7.61
C GLY A 124 -21.49 10.85 8.63
N GLY A 125 -21.88 10.46 9.84
CA GLY A 125 -22.15 11.31 10.99
C GLY A 125 -21.00 11.33 12.00
N VAL A 126 -21.34 11.57 13.27
CA VAL A 126 -20.36 11.56 14.38
C VAL A 126 -20.23 10.20 15.07
N GLY A 127 -21.22 9.32 14.91
CA GLY A 127 -21.18 7.97 15.44
C GLY A 127 -20.49 7.01 14.47
N THR A 128 -20.21 5.79 14.92
CA THR A 128 -19.57 4.78 14.07
C THR A 128 -20.51 4.32 12.95
N ASP A 129 -20.12 4.62 11.72
CA ASP A 129 -20.83 4.27 10.51
C ASP A 129 -20.18 3.07 9.81
N VAL A 130 -21.00 2.04 9.62
CA VAL A 130 -20.64 0.78 8.95
C VAL A 130 -21.49 0.66 7.70
N ILE A 131 -20.84 0.80 6.54
CA ILE A 131 -21.50 0.84 5.25
C ILE A 131 -21.17 -0.42 4.47
N THR A 132 -22.20 -1.07 3.93
CA THR A 132 -22.03 -2.17 2.97
C THR A 132 -22.57 -1.74 1.63
N LEU A 133 -21.73 -1.78 0.60
CA LEU A 133 -22.15 -1.50 -0.76
C LEU A 133 -22.91 -2.69 -1.34
N CYS A 134 -23.98 -2.41 -2.07
CA CYS A 134 -24.81 -3.44 -2.68
C CYS A 134 -24.06 -4.18 -3.80
N PRO A 135 -24.45 -5.43 -4.16
CA PRO A 135 -23.74 -6.29 -5.11
C PRO A 135 -23.86 -5.88 -6.59
N ASN A 136 -24.09 -4.61 -6.86
CA ASN A 136 -23.97 -3.99 -8.17
C ASN A 136 -22.66 -3.20 -8.16
N GLY A 137 -21.91 -3.09 -9.27
CA GLY A 137 -20.68 -2.30 -9.24
C GLY A 137 -20.97 -0.86 -8.84
N ASN A 138 -20.24 -0.33 -7.86
CA ASN A 138 -20.50 0.99 -7.29
C ASN A 138 -19.42 2.00 -7.71
N THR A 139 -19.83 3.26 -7.88
CA THR A 139 -18.91 4.40 -8.01
C THR A 139 -19.39 5.48 -7.05
N ILE A 140 -18.67 5.69 -5.95
CA ILE A 140 -19.16 6.49 -4.82
C ILE A 140 -18.06 7.38 -4.20
N LEU A 141 -18.44 8.60 -3.86
CA LEU A 141 -17.68 9.48 -2.98
C LEU A 141 -18.09 9.22 -1.53
N VAL A 142 -17.13 8.91 -0.66
CA VAL A 142 -17.39 8.62 0.76
C VAL A 142 -16.60 9.56 1.66
N ALA A 143 -17.25 10.14 2.66
CA ALA A 143 -16.61 10.96 3.69
C ALA A 143 -17.13 10.60 5.08
N ALA A 144 -16.28 10.72 6.10
CA ALA A 144 -16.65 10.51 7.51
C ALA A 144 -17.33 9.15 7.78
N VAL A 145 -16.83 8.07 7.17
CA VAL A 145 -17.30 6.70 7.39
C VAL A 145 -16.16 5.88 8.00
N GLU A 146 -16.45 5.17 9.10
CA GLU A 146 -15.44 4.36 9.80
C GLU A 146 -15.22 2.98 9.18
N THR A 147 -16.24 2.37 8.59
CA THR A 147 -16.14 1.06 7.94
C THR A 147 -16.89 1.02 6.63
N LEU A 148 -16.20 0.64 5.55
CA LEU A 148 -16.78 0.47 4.22
C LEU A 148 -16.48 -0.93 3.68
N ILE A 149 -17.54 -1.69 3.43
CA ILE A 149 -17.48 -3.04 2.91
C ILE A 149 -18.02 -2.99 1.49
N GLY A 150 -17.20 -3.34 0.52
CA GLY A 150 -17.64 -3.50 -0.85
C GLY A 150 -18.40 -4.80 -1.07
N SER A 151 -18.44 -5.21 -2.32
CA SER A 151 -19.27 -6.31 -2.77
C SER A 151 -18.49 -7.27 -3.68
N THR A 152 -19.21 -8.18 -4.35
CA THR A 152 -18.60 -9.07 -5.35
C THR A 152 -18.44 -8.42 -6.72
N ALA A 153 -19.09 -7.28 -6.94
CA ALA A 153 -18.97 -6.51 -8.17
C ALA A 153 -17.91 -5.42 -7.97
N THR A 154 -17.39 -4.88 -9.09
CA THR A 154 -16.31 -3.90 -9.03
C THR A 154 -16.74 -2.59 -8.38
N ASP A 155 -16.07 -2.22 -7.30
CA ASP A 155 -16.34 -1.03 -6.52
C ASP A 155 -15.22 0.01 -6.70
N PHE A 156 -15.61 1.23 -7.07
CA PHE A 156 -14.77 2.41 -7.22
C PHE A 156 -15.14 3.43 -6.14
N VAL A 157 -14.29 3.56 -5.13
CA VAL A 157 -14.50 4.46 -4.01
C VAL A 157 -13.50 5.61 -4.06
N THR A 158 -14.01 6.83 -3.96
CA THR A 158 -13.18 8.02 -3.72
C THR A 158 -13.44 8.53 -2.30
N LEU A 159 -12.39 8.80 -1.54
CA LEU A 159 -12.51 9.40 -0.22
C LEU A 159 -12.68 10.92 -0.33
N GLY A 160 -13.44 11.51 0.58
CA GLY A 160 -13.66 12.96 0.66
C GLY A 160 -12.39 13.73 1.00
N THR A 161 -12.43 15.05 0.83
CA THR A 161 -11.26 15.95 0.98
C THR A 161 -10.87 16.27 2.43
N ALA A 162 -11.54 15.66 3.41
CA ALA A 162 -11.09 15.69 4.80
C ALA A 162 -10.07 14.55 4.99
N GLY A 163 -9.24 14.59 6.04
CA GLY A 163 -8.46 13.41 6.38
C GLY A 163 -9.38 12.27 6.83
N ASN A 164 -9.24 11.09 6.22
CA ASN A 164 -10.07 9.94 6.50
C ASN A 164 -9.33 8.92 7.38
N THR A 165 -10.05 8.21 8.24
CA THR A 165 -9.55 7.03 8.94
C THR A 165 -10.60 5.93 8.82
N ILE A 166 -10.34 4.95 7.97
CA ILE A 166 -11.37 4.01 7.52
C ILE A 166 -10.86 2.56 7.46
N LEU A 167 -11.71 1.63 7.90
CA LEU A 167 -11.55 0.21 7.66
C LEU A 167 -12.28 -0.16 6.36
N VAL A 168 -11.57 -0.76 5.41
CA VAL A 168 -12.16 -1.20 4.13
C VAL A 168 -12.02 -2.70 3.93
N SER A 169 -12.98 -3.30 3.24
CA SER A 169 -12.88 -4.69 2.80
C SER A 169 -13.64 -4.90 1.50
N ALA A 170 -13.21 -5.86 0.68
CA ALA A 170 -13.85 -6.21 -0.59
C ALA A 170 -14.03 -5.01 -1.55
N LEU A 171 -13.05 -4.11 -1.64
CA LEU A 171 -13.03 -3.02 -2.62
C LEU A 171 -11.96 -3.29 -3.69
N GLU A 172 -12.28 -3.02 -4.95
CA GLU A 172 -11.33 -3.12 -6.06
C GLU A 172 -10.52 -1.84 -6.28
N THR A 173 -11.12 -0.66 -6.04
CA THR A 173 -10.44 0.62 -6.20
C THR A 173 -10.79 1.58 -5.07
N LEU A 174 -9.76 2.12 -4.42
CA LEU A 174 -9.85 3.18 -3.44
C LEU A 174 -8.92 4.32 -3.84
N THR A 175 -9.47 5.52 -3.97
CA THR A 175 -8.72 6.73 -4.28
C THR A 175 -8.88 7.70 -3.12
N GLY A 176 -7.76 8.05 -2.47
CA GLY A 176 -7.70 9.15 -1.52
C GLY A 176 -7.82 10.51 -2.20
N SER A 177 -7.91 11.54 -1.38
CA SER A 177 -8.06 12.93 -1.82
C SER A 177 -7.02 13.82 -1.15
N VAL A 178 -7.19 15.14 -1.24
CA VAL A 178 -6.48 16.03 -0.32
C VAL A 178 -6.90 15.69 1.11
N GLY A 179 -5.96 15.60 2.04
CA GLY A 179 -6.24 15.12 3.39
C GLY A 179 -5.08 14.26 3.89
N THR A 180 -5.25 13.66 5.07
CA THR A 180 -4.43 12.53 5.50
C THR A 180 -5.35 11.33 5.58
N ASP A 181 -5.22 10.44 4.62
CA ASP A 181 -6.01 9.25 4.44
C ASP A 181 -5.28 8.05 5.04
N VAL A 182 -5.87 7.52 6.12
CA VAL A 182 -5.40 6.37 6.88
C VAL A 182 -6.36 5.21 6.66
N VAL A 183 -5.93 4.23 5.88
CA VAL A 183 -6.75 3.09 5.47
C VAL A 183 -6.24 1.81 6.13
N THR A 184 -7.15 1.05 6.71
CA THR A 184 -6.89 -0.31 7.19
C THR A 184 -7.68 -1.31 6.36
N LEU A 185 -7.06 -2.41 5.94
CA LEU A 185 -7.70 -3.49 5.19
C LEU A 185 -8.31 -4.53 6.14
N GLY A 186 -9.42 -5.13 5.72
CA GLY A 186 -10.11 -6.21 6.43
C GLY A 186 -9.32 -7.52 6.47
N SER A 187 -9.80 -8.50 7.24
CA SER A 187 -9.08 -9.75 7.53
C SER A 187 -9.18 -10.86 6.48
N ALA A 188 -9.86 -10.62 5.34
CA ALA A 188 -10.07 -11.62 4.30
C ALA A 188 -8.91 -11.68 3.27
N GLY A 189 -7.94 -10.78 3.37
CA GLY A 189 -7.02 -10.44 2.27
C GLY A 189 -7.70 -9.55 1.23
N SER A 190 -6.89 -8.76 0.53
CA SER A 190 -7.36 -7.75 -0.41
C SER A 190 -6.61 -7.84 -1.74
N THR A 191 -7.28 -7.49 -2.83
CA THR A 191 -6.64 -7.24 -4.12
C THR A 191 -7.21 -5.97 -4.70
N MET A 192 -6.46 -4.86 -4.61
CA MET A 192 -7.01 -3.54 -4.92
C MET A 192 -6.01 -2.57 -5.55
N LEU A 193 -6.54 -1.58 -6.27
CA LEU A 193 -5.83 -0.35 -6.63
C LEU A 193 -6.09 0.71 -5.55
N ALA A 194 -5.04 1.18 -4.89
CA ALA A 194 -5.08 2.17 -3.83
C ALA A 194 -4.20 3.37 -4.18
N THR A 195 -4.79 4.51 -4.55
CA THR A 195 -4.04 5.70 -4.96
C THR A 195 -4.32 6.87 -4.03
N GLY A 196 -3.36 7.79 -3.91
CA GLY A 196 -3.53 9.03 -3.13
C GLY A 196 -3.73 8.82 -1.62
N LEU A 197 -3.18 7.74 -1.05
CA LEU A 197 -3.26 7.46 0.39
C LEU A 197 -1.94 7.83 1.09
N GLU A 198 -2.02 8.28 2.34
CA GLU A 198 -0.85 8.55 3.18
C GLU A 198 -0.46 7.36 4.07
N THR A 199 -1.43 6.55 4.50
CA THR A 199 -1.17 5.36 5.31
C THR A 199 -2.06 4.20 4.88
N LEU A 200 -1.45 3.04 4.68
CA LEU A 200 -2.13 1.80 4.34
C LEU A 200 -1.64 0.68 5.26
N THR A 201 -2.57 0.14 6.04
CA THR A 201 -2.32 -1.00 6.93
C THR A 201 -3.09 -2.20 6.42
N GLY A 202 -2.40 -3.29 6.13
CA GLY A 202 -3.01 -4.57 5.77
C GLY A 202 -3.70 -5.25 6.95
N GLY A 203 -4.53 -6.21 6.61
CA GLY A 203 -5.27 -7.02 7.56
C GLY A 203 -4.61 -8.37 7.81
N ALA A 204 -5.40 -9.32 8.31
CA ALA A 204 -5.06 -10.72 8.10
C ALA A 204 -5.41 -11.13 6.67
N GLY A 205 -4.87 -12.25 6.20
CA GLY A 205 -5.04 -12.71 4.82
C GLY A 205 -3.82 -12.33 3.99
N THR A 206 -3.95 -12.39 2.67
CA THR A 206 -2.90 -11.95 1.75
C THR A 206 -3.39 -10.71 1.03
N ASP A 207 -2.70 -9.60 1.29
CA ASP A 207 -2.99 -8.31 0.68
C ASP A 207 -2.05 -8.04 -0.51
N LEU A 208 -2.67 -7.85 -1.67
CA LEU A 208 -2.02 -7.45 -2.91
C LEU A 208 -2.54 -6.07 -3.32
N VAL A 209 -1.67 -5.07 -3.27
CA VAL A 209 -2.06 -3.68 -3.49
C VAL A 209 -1.25 -3.06 -4.63
N PHE A 210 -1.95 -2.41 -5.55
CA PHE A 210 -1.35 -1.57 -6.58
C PHE A 210 -1.46 -0.10 -6.16
N ILE A 211 -0.38 0.69 -6.25
CA ILE A 211 -0.41 2.14 -5.88
C ILE A 211 -0.46 3.12 -7.05
N GLY A 212 -0.67 2.60 -8.27
CA GLY A 212 -0.88 3.43 -9.46
C GLY A 212 0.38 4.09 -10.00
N LEU A 213 0.21 5.12 -10.84
CA LEU A 213 1.30 5.76 -11.62
C LEU A 213 1.57 7.22 -11.21
N THR A 214 0.89 7.74 -10.19
CA THR A 214 0.88 9.17 -9.85
C THR A 214 2.00 9.60 -8.90
N GLY A 215 2.91 8.69 -8.53
CA GLY A 215 3.83 8.88 -7.42
C GLY A 215 3.07 8.86 -6.08
N SER A 216 3.68 8.24 -5.08
CA SER A 216 3.07 7.99 -3.78
C SER A 216 4.05 8.33 -2.67
N THR A 217 3.56 8.83 -1.54
CA THR A 217 4.33 8.86 -0.29
C THR A 217 3.50 8.14 0.76
N LEU A 218 3.82 6.87 0.98
CA LEU A 218 2.94 5.94 1.67
C LEU A 218 3.64 5.28 2.88
N LEU A 219 3.01 5.34 4.04
CA LEU A 219 3.35 4.49 5.17
C LEU A 219 2.61 3.14 5.05
N VAL A 220 3.35 2.04 5.01
CA VAL A 220 2.80 0.69 4.81
C VAL A 220 3.11 -0.22 5.99
N SER A 221 2.13 -1.00 6.45
CA SER A 221 2.36 -2.10 7.39
C SER A 221 1.44 -3.26 7.08
N GLY A 222 1.90 -4.50 7.27
CA GLY A 222 1.06 -5.70 7.12
C GLY A 222 0.56 -5.98 5.69
N ILE A 223 1.19 -5.42 4.66
CA ILE A 223 0.88 -5.72 3.25
C ILE A 223 1.89 -6.74 2.72
N GLU A 224 1.42 -7.87 2.19
CA GLU A 224 2.30 -8.93 1.67
C GLU A 224 2.87 -8.62 0.28
N THR A 225 2.11 -7.96 -0.59
CA THR A 225 2.55 -7.62 -1.94
C THR A 225 2.13 -6.20 -2.31
N LEU A 226 3.12 -5.36 -2.58
CA LEU A 226 2.91 -3.98 -3.03
C LEU A 226 3.52 -3.80 -4.42
N VAL A 227 2.68 -3.38 -5.36
CA VAL A 227 3.05 -3.13 -6.74
C VAL A 227 2.91 -1.64 -7.00
N ALA A 228 4.04 -0.96 -7.09
CA ALA A 228 4.08 0.38 -7.63
C ALA A 228 3.92 0.32 -9.15
N GLY A 229 3.40 1.40 -9.73
CA GLY A 229 3.25 1.48 -11.17
C GLY A 229 4.64 1.62 -11.77
N SER A 230 5.06 0.65 -12.58
CA SER A 230 6.38 0.64 -13.22
C SER A 230 6.60 1.91 -14.05
N ASN A 231 7.14 2.94 -13.42
CA ASN A 231 7.60 4.17 -14.06
C ASN A 231 9.08 3.98 -14.43
N ILE A 232 9.37 2.93 -15.20
CA ILE A 232 10.69 2.71 -15.83
C ILE A 232 10.87 3.75 -16.95
N ASP A 233 10.78 5.03 -16.60
CA ASP A 233 11.15 6.16 -17.43
C ASP A 233 11.95 7.12 -16.57
N THR A 234 13.24 7.19 -16.89
CA THR A 234 14.29 8.09 -16.38
C THR A 234 13.98 9.59 -16.48
N ALA A 235 12.73 9.97 -16.75
CA ALA A 235 12.25 11.33 -16.95
C ALA A 235 11.02 11.70 -16.10
N ASN A 236 10.51 10.82 -15.22
CA ASN A 236 9.36 11.15 -14.37
C ASN A 236 9.79 11.99 -13.13
N THR A 237 9.01 13.03 -12.83
CA THR A 237 9.12 13.84 -11.61
C THR A 237 8.34 13.25 -10.43
N LEU A 238 7.52 12.22 -10.66
CA LEU A 238 6.66 11.58 -9.68
C LEU A 238 7.27 10.23 -9.28
N VAL A 239 7.75 10.16 -8.04
CA VAL A 239 8.48 9.02 -7.45
C VAL A 239 7.58 8.33 -6.43
N ASP A 240 7.57 7.00 -6.43
CA ASP A 240 6.96 6.23 -5.34
C ASP A 240 7.94 6.07 -4.18
N ILE A 241 7.54 6.59 -3.01
CA ILE A 241 8.26 6.54 -1.75
C ILE A 241 7.41 5.76 -0.74
N VAL A 242 7.90 4.58 -0.34
CA VAL A 242 7.25 3.75 0.67
C VAL A 242 8.10 3.70 1.93
N THR A 243 7.48 4.00 3.06
CA THR A 243 8.05 3.78 4.40
C THR A 243 7.34 2.59 5.05
N LEU A 244 8.09 1.64 5.60
CA LEU A 244 7.53 0.52 6.33
C LEU A 244 7.23 0.90 7.79
N GLY A 245 6.18 0.30 8.36
CA GLY A 245 5.78 0.50 9.74
C GLY A 245 6.81 0.01 10.76
N THR A 246 6.61 0.32 12.04
CA THR A 246 7.60 0.04 13.10
C THR A 246 7.70 -1.43 13.52
N ALA A 247 6.73 -2.26 13.14
CA ALA A 247 6.82 -3.72 13.28
C ALA A 247 7.85 -4.28 12.29
N GLY A 248 8.28 -5.54 12.46
CA GLY A 248 9.06 -6.21 11.41
C GLY A 248 8.15 -6.55 10.24
N ASN A 249 8.51 -6.14 9.04
CA ASN A 249 7.69 -6.32 7.85
C ASN A 249 8.25 -7.45 6.97
N THR A 250 7.37 -8.18 6.29
CA THR A 250 7.76 -9.11 5.23
C THR A 250 6.93 -8.81 3.99
N ILE A 251 7.57 -8.30 2.94
CA ILE A 251 6.86 -7.71 1.80
C ILE A 251 7.53 -8.07 0.47
N LEU A 252 6.71 -8.37 -0.53
CA LEU A 252 7.13 -8.45 -1.93
C LEU A 252 6.84 -7.11 -2.64
N LEU A 253 7.84 -6.56 -3.30
CA LEU A 253 7.80 -5.26 -3.96
C LEU A 253 8.03 -5.40 -5.46
N ARG A 254 7.33 -4.57 -6.24
CA ARG A 254 7.54 -4.45 -7.69
C ARG A 254 7.47 -2.99 -8.11
N GLY A 255 8.44 -2.56 -8.91
CA GLY A 255 8.41 -1.26 -9.58
C GLY A 255 8.43 -0.06 -8.64
N LEU A 256 9.10 -0.17 -7.49
CA LEU A 256 9.20 0.89 -6.48
C LEU A 256 10.58 1.57 -6.52
N GLU A 257 10.60 2.90 -6.45
CA GLU A 257 11.83 3.70 -6.58
C GLU A 257 12.50 3.99 -5.23
N THR A 258 11.74 4.21 -4.15
CA THR A 258 12.30 4.50 -2.83
C THR A 258 11.64 3.68 -1.74
N LEU A 259 12.44 2.97 -0.96
CA LEU A 259 12.02 2.20 0.21
C LEU A 259 12.78 2.64 1.46
N ILE A 260 12.04 2.88 2.53
CA ILE A 260 12.58 3.17 3.86
C ILE A 260 11.99 2.13 4.81
N GLY A 261 12.83 1.27 5.38
CA GLY A 261 12.39 0.35 6.42
C GLY A 261 12.13 1.03 7.77
N GLY A 262 11.47 0.28 8.65
CA GLY A 262 11.10 0.67 9.99
C GLY A 262 12.17 0.31 11.02
N ALA A 263 11.75 0.20 12.29
CA ALA A 263 12.64 -0.20 13.39
C ALA A 263 12.65 -1.72 13.64
N GLY A 264 11.65 -2.44 13.13
CA GLY A 264 11.58 -3.89 13.19
C GLY A 264 12.44 -4.54 12.11
N THR A 265 12.63 -5.87 12.19
CA THR A 265 13.34 -6.60 11.15
C THR A 265 12.51 -6.67 9.87
N ASP A 266 12.97 -5.97 8.86
CA ASP A 266 12.34 -5.90 7.55
C ASP A 266 12.97 -6.89 6.57
N VAL A 267 12.09 -7.70 5.97
CA VAL A 267 12.42 -8.71 4.96
C VAL A 267 11.72 -8.33 3.67
N VAL A 268 12.49 -7.86 2.70
CA VAL A 268 11.98 -7.36 1.43
C VAL A 268 12.34 -8.34 0.34
N THR A 269 11.37 -8.70 -0.51
CA THR A 269 11.60 -9.47 -1.73
C THR A 269 11.29 -8.62 -2.95
N ILE A 270 12.21 -8.52 -3.89
CA ILE A 270 11.94 -7.92 -5.20
C ILE A 270 11.28 -8.98 -6.08
N GLY A 271 10.20 -8.61 -6.77
CA GLY A 271 9.46 -9.50 -7.65
C GLY A 271 10.21 -9.85 -8.94
N ASP A 272 9.46 -10.30 -9.96
CA ASP A 272 10.04 -10.79 -11.22
C ASP A 272 10.37 -9.69 -12.26
N THR A 273 10.29 -8.43 -11.85
CA THR A 273 10.60 -7.25 -12.67
C THR A 273 11.88 -6.61 -12.17
N GLY A 274 12.78 -6.27 -13.11
CA GLY A 274 13.97 -5.47 -12.80
C GLY A 274 13.61 -4.17 -12.09
N THR A 275 14.38 -3.87 -11.05
CA THR A 275 14.10 -2.78 -10.12
C THR A 275 15.30 -1.84 -10.03
N THR A 276 15.05 -0.53 -9.97
CA THR A 276 16.06 0.47 -9.59
C THR A 276 15.54 1.22 -8.38
N MET A 277 16.12 0.97 -7.20
CA MET A 277 15.57 1.45 -5.93
C MET A 277 16.65 2.06 -5.04
N LEU A 278 16.30 3.20 -4.42
CA LEU A 278 16.99 3.72 -3.24
C LEU A 278 16.38 3.08 -1.99
N MET A 279 17.19 2.39 -1.20
CA MET A 279 16.76 1.63 -0.03
C MET A 279 17.49 2.11 1.22
N SER A 280 16.80 2.17 2.35
CA SER A 280 17.43 2.41 3.65
C SER A 280 16.72 1.63 4.75
N ASN A 281 17.45 1.29 5.82
CA ASN A 281 16.92 0.60 7.01
C ASN A 281 16.21 -0.73 6.72
N VAL A 282 16.72 -1.54 5.79
CA VAL A 282 16.21 -2.88 5.51
C VAL A 282 17.25 -3.92 5.91
N GLU A 283 16.85 -4.88 6.75
CA GLU A 283 17.78 -5.90 7.27
C GLU A 283 18.01 -7.05 6.29
N THR A 284 16.99 -7.46 5.53
CA THR A 284 17.09 -8.56 4.56
C THR A 284 16.47 -8.18 3.23
N LEU A 285 17.24 -8.32 2.16
CA LEU A 285 16.77 -8.16 0.80
C LEU A 285 16.92 -9.48 0.05
N SER A 286 15.82 -9.98 -0.52
CA SER A 286 15.82 -11.00 -1.55
C SER A 286 15.65 -10.34 -2.91
N GLY A 287 16.68 -10.36 -3.74
CA GLY A 287 16.50 -9.92 -5.12
C GLY A 287 15.72 -10.94 -5.95
N GLY A 288 15.21 -10.49 -7.10
CA GLY A 288 14.21 -11.19 -7.88
C GLY A 288 14.74 -11.76 -9.19
N THR A 289 13.84 -12.00 -10.15
CA THR A 289 14.27 -12.16 -11.55
C THR A 289 14.17 -10.80 -12.21
N GLY A 290 15.14 -10.43 -13.03
CA GLY A 290 15.19 -9.08 -13.58
C GLY A 290 16.63 -8.57 -13.50
N ILE A 291 16.83 -7.31 -13.84
CA ILE A 291 18.08 -6.62 -13.52
C ILE A 291 17.75 -5.67 -12.39
N ASP A 292 18.26 -6.00 -11.20
CA ASP A 292 18.03 -5.29 -9.97
C ASP A 292 19.27 -4.43 -9.63
N VAL A 293 19.03 -3.14 -9.42
CA VAL A 293 20.02 -2.11 -9.12
C VAL A 293 19.59 -1.38 -7.86
N ILE A 294 20.28 -1.65 -6.76
CA ILE A 294 19.94 -1.10 -5.45
C ILE A 294 21.02 -0.12 -5.01
N SER A 295 20.59 1.06 -4.56
CA SER A 295 21.45 2.03 -3.89
C SER A 295 21.01 2.14 -2.44
N LEU A 296 21.96 2.10 -1.51
CA LEU A 296 21.70 2.24 -0.09
C LEU A 296 21.70 3.71 0.31
N GLY A 297 20.91 4.04 1.33
CA GLY A 297 20.79 5.39 1.89
C GLY A 297 22.06 5.87 2.59
N THR A 298 22.03 7.11 3.07
CA THR A 298 23.19 7.82 3.64
C THR A 298 23.51 7.48 5.11
N ALA A 299 22.82 6.49 5.69
CA ALA A 299 23.20 5.92 6.98
C ALA A 299 24.12 4.72 6.72
N GLY A 300 24.90 4.28 7.72
CA GLY A 300 25.57 2.99 7.62
C GLY A 300 24.55 1.85 7.64
N ASN A 301 24.61 0.97 6.65
CA ASN A 301 23.63 -0.11 6.47
C ASN A 301 24.21 -1.46 6.91
N THR A 302 23.38 -2.34 7.45
CA THR A 302 23.71 -3.75 7.66
C THR A 302 22.66 -4.59 6.95
N LEU A 303 23.05 -5.24 5.85
CA LEU A 303 22.13 -5.92 4.95
C LEU A 303 22.51 -7.40 4.79
N VAL A 304 21.52 -8.27 4.91
CA VAL A 304 21.62 -9.65 4.45
C VAL A 304 20.99 -9.73 3.06
N LEU A 305 21.80 -10.06 2.06
CA LEU A 305 21.35 -10.25 0.69
C LEU A 305 21.14 -11.74 0.42
N VAL A 306 19.92 -12.09 0.08
CA VAL A 306 19.56 -13.43 -0.41
C VAL A 306 19.02 -13.33 -1.84
N GLY A 307 18.97 -14.44 -2.56
CA GLY A 307 18.50 -14.43 -3.94
C GLY A 307 19.47 -13.74 -4.92
N LEU A 308 18.93 -13.27 -6.05
CA LEU A 308 19.70 -12.73 -7.17
C LEU A 308 19.64 -11.21 -7.16
N LEU A 309 20.79 -10.54 -7.10
CA LEU A 309 20.89 -9.08 -7.25
C LEU A 309 22.12 -8.77 -8.10
N GLU A 310 21.96 -7.94 -9.13
CA GLU A 310 23.03 -7.64 -10.08
C GLU A 310 23.92 -6.50 -9.61
N THR A 311 23.35 -5.45 -9.02
CA THR A 311 24.11 -4.26 -8.59
C THR A 311 23.68 -3.75 -7.23
N LEU A 312 24.66 -3.55 -6.33
CA LEU A 312 24.47 -2.94 -5.03
C LEU A 312 25.47 -1.80 -4.83
N THR A 313 24.97 -0.59 -4.62
CA THR A 313 25.79 0.59 -4.33
C THR A 313 25.54 1.04 -2.89
N GLY A 314 26.60 1.10 -2.07
CA GLY A 314 26.56 1.69 -0.74
C GLY A 314 26.37 3.21 -0.78
N GLY A 315 26.01 3.75 0.36
CA GLY A 315 25.80 5.17 0.57
C GLY A 315 27.02 5.83 1.22
N VAL A 316 26.76 6.93 1.93
CA VAL A 316 27.72 7.42 2.93
C VAL A 316 27.46 6.68 4.23
N GLY A 317 28.50 6.25 4.94
CA GLY A 317 28.34 5.45 6.15
C GLY A 317 29.28 4.26 6.15
N THR A 318 29.02 3.30 7.02
CA THR A 318 29.67 1.99 6.98
C THR A 318 28.62 0.97 6.57
N ASP A 319 28.76 0.48 5.35
CA ASP A 319 27.88 -0.49 4.71
C ASP A 319 28.47 -1.89 4.82
N VAL A 320 27.72 -2.74 5.51
CA VAL A 320 28.06 -4.13 5.80
C VAL A 320 27.06 -5.04 5.11
N VAL A 321 27.53 -5.88 4.20
CA VAL A 321 26.70 -6.80 3.44
C VAL A 321 27.11 -8.24 3.71
N THR A 322 26.14 -9.09 4.01
CA THR A 322 26.32 -10.55 4.09
C THR A 322 25.53 -11.22 2.98
N LEU A 323 26.19 -12.05 2.19
CA LEU A 323 25.61 -12.79 1.08
C LEU A 323 25.03 -14.13 1.58
N GLY A 324 23.90 -14.53 1.00
CA GLY A 324 23.21 -15.78 1.30
C GLY A 324 23.91 -17.02 0.76
N SER A 325 23.34 -18.20 1.05
CA SER A 325 23.95 -19.49 0.71
C SER A 325 23.79 -19.95 -0.75
N ALA A 326 23.06 -19.21 -1.58
CA ALA A 326 22.70 -19.63 -2.94
C ALA A 326 23.82 -19.42 -3.98
N GLY A 327 24.92 -18.77 -3.59
CA GLY A 327 25.90 -18.23 -4.51
C GLY A 327 25.40 -16.94 -5.14
N THR A 328 26.31 -16.07 -5.56
CA THR A 328 25.96 -14.73 -6.02
C THR A 328 26.94 -14.25 -7.09
N THR A 329 26.42 -13.56 -8.10
CA THR A 329 27.23 -12.70 -8.99
C THR A 329 26.78 -11.27 -8.79
N LEU A 330 27.63 -10.41 -8.25
CA LEU A 330 27.24 -9.07 -7.81
C LEU A 330 28.27 -8.02 -8.20
N LEU A 331 27.82 -6.91 -8.78
CA LEU A 331 28.58 -5.68 -8.89
C LEU A 331 28.34 -4.83 -7.63
N VAL A 332 29.40 -4.48 -6.93
CA VAL A 332 29.34 -3.64 -5.73
C VAL A 332 30.11 -2.34 -5.92
N ASN A 333 29.61 -1.27 -5.31
CA ASN A 333 30.33 0.00 -5.24
C ASN A 333 30.11 0.63 -3.86
N GLY A 334 31.16 1.20 -3.26
CA GLY A 334 31.04 1.92 -1.99
C GLY A 334 30.60 1.08 -0.79
N LEU A 335 30.96 -0.21 -0.74
CA LEU A 335 30.72 -1.06 0.44
C LEU A 335 32.01 -1.20 1.27
N GLU A 336 31.90 -1.08 2.58
CA GLU A 336 33.03 -1.23 3.51
C GLU A 336 33.26 -2.70 3.92
N THR A 337 32.23 -3.53 3.96
CA THR A 337 32.36 -4.94 4.35
C THR A 337 31.46 -5.85 3.53
N ILE A 338 32.04 -6.94 3.02
CA ILE A 338 31.32 -8.00 2.29
C ILE A 338 31.68 -9.34 2.90
N THR A 339 30.68 -10.06 3.41
CA THR A 339 30.82 -11.42 3.90
C THR A 339 30.10 -12.37 2.95
N GLY A 340 30.82 -13.31 2.35
CA GLY A 340 30.28 -14.36 1.50
C GLY A 340 29.49 -15.41 2.28
N GLY A 341 28.82 -16.26 1.51
CA GLY A 341 27.98 -17.33 2.03
C GLY A 341 28.70 -18.67 2.01
N THR A 342 27.93 -19.75 1.97
CA THR A 342 28.44 -21.09 1.66
C THR A 342 28.33 -21.43 0.16
N GLY A 343 27.72 -20.52 -0.61
CA GLY A 343 27.55 -20.68 -2.05
C GLY A 343 28.85 -20.37 -2.78
N SER A 344 28.76 -20.25 -4.10
CA SER A 344 29.89 -19.69 -4.85
C SER A 344 29.66 -18.23 -5.19
N GLU A 345 30.62 -17.39 -4.79
CA GLU A 345 30.51 -15.94 -4.92
C GLU A 345 31.49 -15.35 -5.93
N LEU A 346 30.94 -14.61 -6.89
CA LEU A 346 31.67 -13.78 -7.85
C LEU A 346 31.30 -12.32 -7.62
N VAL A 347 32.21 -11.56 -7.03
CA VAL A 347 32.01 -10.14 -6.72
C VAL A 347 32.89 -9.28 -7.63
N PHE A 348 32.28 -8.28 -8.26
CA PHE A 348 32.98 -7.24 -9.01
C PHE A 348 32.96 -5.95 -8.20
N LEU A 349 34.12 -5.32 -8.02
CA LEU A 349 34.22 -3.98 -7.47
C LEU A 349 33.99 -2.93 -8.57
N GLY A 350 33.36 -1.82 -8.19
CA GLY A 350 32.96 -0.74 -9.07
C GLY A 350 34.11 0.16 -9.53
N SER A 351 33.77 1.21 -10.28
CA SER A 351 34.74 2.10 -10.95
C SER A 351 35.34 3.22 -10.09
N GLY A 352 35.04 3.26 -8.79
CA GLY A 352 35.45 4.34 -7.89
C GLY A 352 36.81 4.14 -7.22
N GLY A 353 37.41 2.95 -7.35
CA GLY A 353 38.39 2.46 -6.39
C GLY A 353 37.73 2.11 -5.06
N SER A 354 38.03 0.94 -4.53
CA SER A 354 37.34 0.38 -3.36
C SER A 354 38.27 0.28 -2.17
N THR A 355 37.73 0.42 -0.96
CA THR A 355 38.42 0.03 0.28
C THR A 355 37.49 -0.86 1.06
N VAL A 356 37.69 -2.17 0.99
CA VAL A 356 36.70 -3.17 1.43
C VAL A 356 37.33 -4.27 2.27
N SER A 357 36.63 -4.65 3.34
CA SER A 357 36.90 -5.87 4.10
C SER A 357 36.09 -7.03 3.53
N VAL A 358 36.74 -8.14 3.17
CA VAL A 358 36.09 -9.28 2.50
C VAL A 358 36.38 -10.58 3.24
N SER A 359 35.36 -11.41 3.43
CA SER A 359 35.51 -12.75 4.01
C SER A 359 34.64 -13.74 3.24
N GLY A 360 35.13 -14.96 3.01
CA GLY A 360 34.32 -16.03 2.42
C GLY A 360 33.88 -15.82 0.96
N ILE A 361 34.56 -14.96 0.19
CA ILE A 361 34.30 -14.77 -1.24
C ILE A 361 35.27 -15.63 -2.07
N ASP A 362 34.75 -16.39 -3.04
CA ASP A 362 35.60 -17.24 -3.91
C ASP A 362 36.35 -16.43 -4.97
N ILE A 363 35.65 -15.53 -5.65
CA ILE A 363 36.18 -14.76 -6.77
C ILE A 363 35.89 -13.28 -6.56
N LEU A 364 36.95 -12.48 -6.45
CA LEU A 364 36.86 -11.03 -6.32
C LEU A 364 37.60 -10.35 -7.47
N ILE A 365 36.89 -9.55 -8.24
CA ILE A 365 37.44 -8.84 -9.41
C ILE A 365 37.37 -7.34 -9.12
N GLY A 366 38.53 -6.70 -9.11
CA GLY A 366 38.63 -5.25 -9.01
C GLY A 366 38.11 -4.53 -10.24
N GLY A 367 37.83 -3.25 -10.04
CA GLY A 367 37.28 -2.36 -11.05
C GLY A 367 38.34 -1.47 -11.68
N VAL A 368 37.94 -0.26 -12.03
CA VAL A 368 38.89 0.83 -12.30
C VAL A 368 39.05 1.66 -11.03
N GLY A 369 40.23 2.27 -10.87
CA GLY A 369 40.60 2.94 -9.63
C GLY A 369 41.61 2.11 -8.85
N THR A 370 41.95 2.55 -7.64
CA THR A 370 42.82 1.80 -6.73
C THR A 370 41.96 1.01 -5.78
N ASP A 371 41.97 -0.31 -5.90
CA ASP A 371 41.28 -1.23 -5.02
C ASP A 371 42.20 -1.70 -3.88
N VAL A 372 41.71 -1.54 -2.65
CA VAL A 372 42.34 -1.94 -1.39
C VAL A 372 41.42 -2.94 -0.70
N VAL A 373 41.87 -4.18 -0.59
CA VAL A 373 41.11 -5.28 0.00
C VAL A 373 41.81 -5.78 1.25
N THR A 374 41.08 -5.91 2.35
CA THR A 374 41.54 -6.60 3.56
C THR A 374 40.72 -7.87 3.72
N LEU A 375 41.37 -9.01 3.94
CA LEU A 375 40.66 -10.26 4.18
C LEU A 375 40.28 -10.40 5.66
N GLY A 376 39.17 -11.09 5.91
CA GLY A 376 38.67 -11.36 7.24
C GLY A 376 39.60 -12.26 8.08
N THR A 377 39.22 -12.49 9.33
CA THR A 377 40.02 -13.25 10.32
C THR A 377 39.89 -14.78 10.22
N ALA A 378 39.13 -15.28 9.26
CA ALA A 378 39.16 -16.70 8.91
C ALA A 378 40.33 -16.97 7.96
N GLY A 379 40.73 -18.24 7.79
CA GLY A 379 41.64 -18.58 6.69
C GLY A 379 40.92 -18.43 5.36
N ASN A 380 41.45 -17.61 4.46
CA ASN A 380 40.80 -17.27 3.21
C ASN A 380 41.42 -18.02 2.03
N THR A 381 40.60 -18.46 1.07
CA THR A 381 41.08 -18.96 -0.22
C THR A 381 40.30 -18.25 -1.30
N VAL A 382 40.99 -17.44 -2.10
CA VAL A 382 40.32 -16.50 -3.00
C VAL A 382 41.07 -16.37 -4.32
N LEU A 383 40.32 -16.30 -5.42
CA LEU A 383 40.80 -15.97 -6.75
C LEU A 383 40.58 -14.48 -7.01
N LEU A 384 41.64 -13.72 -7.28
CA LEU A 384 41.56 -12.28 -7.53
C LEU A 384 42.08 -11.86 -8.89
N ARG A 385 41.54 -10.74 -9.37
CA ARG A 385 42.00 -10.01 -10.56
C ARG A 385 41.86 -8.52 -10.32
N GLY A 386 42.84 -7.73 -10.79
CA GLY A 386 42.72 -6.27 -10.82
C GLY A 386 42.61 -5.59 -9.45
N ILE A 387 43.27 -6.13 -8.42
CA ILE A 387 43.32 -5.53 -7.07
C ILE A 387 44.74 -5.03 -6.81
N GLU A 388 44.87 -3.75 -6.45
CA GLU A 388 46.18 -3.09 -6.29
C GLU A 388 46.82 -3.34 -4.92
N THR A 389 46.02 -3.39 -3.85
CA THR A 389 46.50 -3.65 -2.48
C THR A 389 45.65 -4.72 -1.82
N LEU A 390 46.29 -5.77 -1.31
CA LEU A 390 45.61 -6.88 -0.65
C LEU A 390 46.34 -7.23 0.66
N THR A 391 45.59 -7.23 1.76
CA THR A 391 46.11 -7.60 3.08
C THR A 391 45.37 -8.84 3.56
N GLY A 392 46.09 -9.92 3.85
CA GLY A 392 45.54 -11.11 4.49
C GLY A 392 45.17 -10.88 5.95
N GLY A 393 44.64 -11.92 6.59
CA GLY A 393 44.14 -11.88 7.95
C GLY A 393 44.95 -12.77 8.89
N VAL A 394 44.28 -13.24 9.94
CA VAL A 394 44.77 -14.37 10.74
C VAL A 394 44.20 -15.64 10.13
N GLY A 395 44.96 -16.73 10.14
CA GLY A 395 44.53 -17.99 9.53
C GLY A 395 45.54 -18.44 8.49
N THR A 396 45.09 -19.28 7.55
CA THR A 396 45.88 -19.63 6.37
C THR A 396 45.24 -18.98 5.17
N ASP A 397 45.94 -18.00 4.62
CA ASP A 397 45.48 -17.21 3.48
C ASP A 397 46.16 -17.67 2.18
N VAL A 398 45.32 -18.03 1.22
CA VAL A 398 45.71 -18.53 -0.11
C VAL A 398 45.15 -17.61 -1.19
N LEU A 399 46.05 -16.88 -1.85
CA LEU A 399 45.76 -16.05 -3.00
C LEU A 399 46.00 -16.83 -4.29
N THR A 400 45.01 -16.90 -5.18
CA THR A 400 45.21 -17.31 -6.57
C THR A 400 44.98 -16.12 -7.50
N LEU A 401 45.97 -15.82 -8.34
CA LEU A 401 45.87 -14.77 -9.34
C LEU A 401 45.19 -15.31 -10.60
N GLY A 402 44.22 -14.55 -11.13
CA GLY A 402 43.59 -14.90 -12.40
C GLY A 402 44.55 -14.81 -13.59
N ASN A 403 44.18 -15.42 -14.72
CA ASN A 403 45.01 -15.57 -15.92
C ASN A 403 45.24 -14.28 -16.74
N THR A 404 45.08 -13.11 -16.14
CA THR A 404 45.43 -11.80 -16.70
C THR A 404 46.71 -11.29 -16.05
N SER A 405 47.37 -10.28 -16.62
CA SER A 405 48.51 -9.67 -15.92
C SER A 405 48.01 -8.97 -14.66
N ASN A 406 48.61 -9.27 -13.51
CA ASN A 406 48.27 -8.67 -12.23
C ASN A 406 49.44 -7.84 -11.70
N THR A 407 49.13 -6.68 -11.10
CA THR A 407 50.10 -5.88 -10.34
C THR A 407 49.49 -5.59 -8.99
N ALA A 408 50.09 -6.09 -7.91
CA ALA A 408 49.54 -5.97 -6.57
C ALA A 408 50.63 -5.84 -5.51
N THR A 409 50.32 -5.11 -4.44
CA THR A 409 51.04 -5.18 -3.17
C THR A 409 50.27 -6.10 -2.24
N VAL A 410 50.92 -7.15 -1.74
CA VAL A 410 50.30 -8.16 -0.89
C VAL A 410 51.04 -8.30 0.44
N SER A 411 50.34 -8.36 1.56
CA SER A 411 50.92 -8.70 2.87
C SER A 411 50.07 -9.74 3.59
N LEU A 412 50.68 -10.45 4.54
CA LEU A 412 50.02 -11.46 5.39
C LEU A 412 49.36 -12.62 4.62
N PHE A 413 50.02 -13.15 3.57
CA PHE A 413 49.60 -14.37 2.88
C PHE A 413 50.57 -15.53 3.10
N GLU A 414 50.06 -16.73 3.41
CA GLU A 414 50.86 -17.95 3.48
C GLU A 414 51.15 -18.54 2.10
N THR A 415 50.23 -18.38 1.14
CA THR A 415 50.36 -18.94 -0.21
C THR A 415 49.87 -17.96 -1.27
N ILE A 416 50.70 -17.74 -2.30
CA ILE A 416 50.34 -16.98 -3.49
C ILE A 416 50.61 -17.85 -4.72
N ILE A 417 49.59 -18.05 -5.54
CA ILE A 417 49.61 -18.85 -6.76
C ILE A 417 49.43 -17.90 -7.94
N GLY A 418 50.41 -17.84 -8.84
CA GLY A 418 50.36 -17.02 -10.05
C GLY A 418 49.41 -17.57 -11.12
N GLY A 419 49.03 -16.69 -12.05
CA GLY A 419 48.24 -17.05 -13.22
C GLY A 419 49.11 -17.47 -14.41
N THR A 420 48.50 -17.64 -15.58
CA THR A 420 49.25 -17.92 -16.83
C THR A 420 49.93 -16.70 -17.43
N ALA A 421 49.59 -15.49 -16.98
CA ALA A 421 50.15 -14.24 -17.49
C ALA A 421 51.31 -13.75 -16.61
N SER A 422 51.96 -12.65 -17.01
CA SER A 422 53.02 -12.05 -16.20
C SER A 422 52.42 -11.32 -14.99
N ASP A 423 52.80 -11.75 -13.80
CA ASP A 423 52.37 -11.16 -12.52
C ASP A 423 53.53 -10.35 -11.89
N ALA A 424 53.22 -9.15 -11.39
CA ALA A 424 54.15 -8.27 -10.68
C ALA A 424 53.66 -8.06 -9.24
N ILE A 425 54.18 -8.88 -8.32
CA ILE A 425 53.73 -8.89 -6.92
C ILE A 425 54.81 -8.32 -6.01
N THR A 426 54.46 -7.28 -5.26
CA THR A 426 55.29 -6.69 -4.21
C THR A 426 54.84 -7.22 -2.86
N ILE A 427 55.77 -7.77 -2.07
CA ILE A 427 55.45 -8.22 -0.70
C ILE A 427 55.56 -7.03 0.25
N GLY A 428 54.44 -6.64 0.86
CA GLY A 428 54.35 -5.59 1.86
C GLY A 428 55.00 -5.99 3.20
N THR A 429 55.46 -5.00 3.98
CA THR A 429 56.28 -5.24 5.17
C THR A 429 55.50 -5.30 6.50
N THR A 430 54.17 -5.27 6.49
CA THR A 430 53.35 -5.36 7.71
C THR A 430 52.03 -6.03 7.43
#